data_AF-A0A176XIN3-F1
#
_entry.id   AF-A0A176XIN3-F1
#
_cell.length_a   1.000
_cell.length_b   1.000
_cell.length_c   1.000
_cell.angle_alpha   90.00
_cell.angle_beta   90.00
_cell.angle_gamma   90.00
#
_symmetry.space_group_name_H-M   'P 1'
#
loop_
_entity.id
_entity.type
_entity.pdbx_description
1 polymer ?
#
loop_
_entity_poly.entity_id
_entity_poly.type
_entity_poly.pdbx_seq_one_letter_code
_entity_poly.pdbx_strand_id
1 'polypeptide(L)'
;MKALTQPRIAKIAGLRQSHLTYCFPRKADLYVALLEASRARAEQRNGGADANPGVMLSSLFFTPEQTRFFLSILLGVNEDSDLKRALAGHAAGLCREVAAKFGLAPDDARVGAFIDELRGMSIRFLLEPGEREPPATLIPDIARRHGRDPLAFG
;
A
#
# COMPACT_ATOMS: atom_id res chain seq x y z
N MET A 1 -7.73 -19.81 2.30
CA MET A 1 -7.65 -18.82 3.39
C MET A 1 -9.03 -18.20 3.60
N LYS A 2 -9.52 -18.06 4.83
CA LYS A 2 -10.83 -17.41 5.10
C LYS A 2 -10.64 -15.88 5.08
N ALA A 3 -11.44 -15.18 4.27
CA ALA A 3 -11.38 -13.72 4.08
C ALA A 3 -11.44 -12.92 5.41
N LEU A 4 -10.87 -11.71 5.43
CA LEU A 4 -11.04 -10.76 6.54
C LEU A 4 -12.50 -10.27 6.54
N THR A 5 -13.31 -10.72 7.50
CA THR A 5 -14.70 -10.28 7.64
C THR A 5 -14.86 -9.36 8.85
N GLN A 6 -15.82 -8.44 8.82
CA GLN A 6 -16.12 -7.52 9.93
C GLN A 6 -16.31 -8.26 11.28
N PRO A 7 -17.05 -9.39 11.37
CA PRO A 7 -17.17 -10.13 12.62
C PRO A 7 -15.83 -10.67 13.14
N ARG A 8 -14.95 -11.12 12.23
CA ARG A 8 -13.64 -11.66 12.59
C ARG A 8 -12.69 -10.55 13.03
N ILE A 9 -12.73 -9.39 12.38
CA ILE A 9 -11.97 -8.20 12.76
C ILE A 9 -12.42 -7.72 14.13
N ALA A 10 -13.73 -7.61 14.38
CA ALA A 10 -14.28 -7.20 15.67
C ALA A 10 -13.81 -8.14 16.79
N LYS A 11 -13.89 -9.46 16.57
CA LYS A 11 -13.41 -10.47 17.53
C LYS A 11 -11.92 -10.33 17.84
N ILE A 12 -11.07 -10.18 16.81
CA ILE A 12 -9.61 -10.04 16.99
C ILE A 12 -9.27 -8.72 17.69
N ALA A 13 -9.97 -7.65 17.36
CA ALA A 13 -9.77 -6.32 17.96
C ALA A 13 -10.38 -6.19 19.37
N GLY A 14 -11.09 -7.21 19.89
CA GLY A 14 -11.80 -7.12 21.16
C GLY A 14 -12.98 -6.13 21.14
N LEU A 15 -13.50 -5.80 19.96
CA LEU A 15 -14.59 -4.85 19.77
C LEU A 15 -15.94 -5.57 19.61
N ARG A 16 -17.03 -4.91 20.03
CA ARG A 16 -18.37 -5.35 19.65
C ARG A 16 -18.55 -5.18 18.15
N GLN A 17 -19.09 -6.19 17.48
CA GLN A 17 -19.35 -6.12 16.03
C GLN A 17 -20.22 -4.92 15.66
N SER A 18 -21.21 -4.57 16.49
CA SER A 18 -22.09 -3.41 16.29
C SER A 18 -21.34 -2.09 16.20
N HIS A 19 -20.24 -1.93 16.94
CA HIS A 19 -19.41 -0.74 16.88
C HIS A 19 -18.67 -0.66 15.54
N LEU A 20 -18.19 -1.80 15.05
CA LEU A 20 -17.46 -1.89 13.79
C LEU A 20 -18.37 -1.64 12.58
N THR A 21 -19.62 -2.13 12.62
CA THR A 21 -20.64 -1.85 11.60
C THR A 21 -21.19 -0.44 11.66
N TYR A 22 -21.19 0.21 12.84
CA TYR A 22 -21.57 1.62 12.97
C TYR A 22 -20.52 2.55 12.36
N CYS A 23 -19.23 2.33 12.66
CA CYS A 23 -18.14 3.14 12.12
C CYS A 23 -17.87 2.84 10.64
N PHE A 24 -18.08 1.59 10.20
CA PHE A 24 -17.86 1.15 8.82
C PHE A 24 -19.10 0.41 8.30
N PRO A 25 -20.13 1.15 7.85
CA PRO A 25 -21.36 0.56 7.35
C PRO A 25 -21.14 -0.39 6.17
N ARG A 26 -20.17 -0.08 5.29
CA ARG A 26 -19.80 -0.94 4.17
C ARG A 26 -18.45 -1.61 4.44
N LYS A 27 -18.31 -2.84 3.91
CA LYS A 27 -17.04 -3.57 3.93
C LYS A 27 -15.94 -2.77 3.22
N ALA A 28 -16.27 -2.08 2.12
CA ALA A 28 -15.34 -1.20 1.40
C ALA A 28 -14.73 -0.12 2.29
N ASP A 29 -15.54 0.56 3.09
CA ASP A 29 -15.11 1.65 3.96
C ASP A 29 -14.09 1.16 5.00
N LEU A 30 -14.34 0.00 5.61
CA LEU A 30 -13.40 -0.63 6.54
C LEU A 30 -12.06 -0.94 5.89
N TYR A 31 -12.09 -1.50 4.69
CA TYR A 31 -10.88 -1.91 3.99
C TYR A 31 -10.03 -0.71 3.58
N VAL A 32 -10.66 0.36 3.09
CA VAL A 32 -9.98 1.63 2.80
C VAL A 32 -9.37 2.21 4.08
N ALA A 33 -10.13 2.28 5.18
CA ALA A 33 -9.62 2.78 6.45
C ALA A 33 -8.43 1.97 6.99
N LEU A 34 -8.44 0.64 6.82
CA LEU A 34 -7.32 -0.20 7.21
C LEU A 34 -6.08 0.03 6.33
N LEU A 35 -6.25 0.29 5.03
CA LEU A 35 -5.15 0.65 4.12
C LEU A 35 -4.54 2.00 4.49
N GLU A 36 -5.38 3.00 4.75
CA GLU A 36 -4.94 4.33 5.19
C GLU A 36 -4.21 4.26 6.53
N ALA A 37 -4.73 3.53 7.51
CA ALA A 37 -4.10 3.36 8.80
C ALA A 37 -2.77 2.59 8.71
N SER A 38 -2.71 1.55 7.87
CA SER A 38 -1.49 0.79 7.57
C SER A 38 -0.41 1.69 6.98
N ARG A 39 -0.79 2.58 6.05
CA ARG A 39 0.11 3.55 5.44
C ARG A 39 0.58 4.62 6.42
N ALA A 40 -0.34 5.24 7.16
CA ALA A 40 0.00 6.25 8.16
C ALA A 40 0.98 5.71 9.21
N ARG A 41 0.83 4.42 9.58
CA ARG A 41 1.77 3.75 10.49
C ARG A 41 3.15 3.55 9.87
N ALA A 42 3.21 3.25 8.57
CA ALA A 42 4.48 3.13 7.85
C ALA A 42 5.19 4.50 7.73
N GLU A 43 4.44 5.57 7.50
CA GLU A 43 4.95 6.95 7.47
C GLU A 43 5.45 7.42 8.84
N GLN A 44 4.70 7.14 9.92
CA GLN A 44 5.10 7.48 11.29
C GLN A 44 6.39 6.78 11.73
N ARG A 45 6.59 5.51 11.35
CA ARG A 45 7.83 4.78 11.64
C ARG A 45 9.06 5.38 10.97
N ASN A 46 8.85 6.12 9.88
CA ASN A 46 9.90 6.63 9.01
C ASN A 46 10.18 8.14 9.18
N GLY A 47 9.68 8.76 10.26
CA GLY A 47 9.93 10.18 10.55
C GLY A 47 8.85 11.15 10.06
N GLY A 48 7.70 10.66 9.58
CA GLY A 48 6.54 11.50 9.22
C GLY A 48 6.58 12.06 7.80
N ALA A 49 5.85 13.15 7.55
CA ALA A 49 5.57 13.68 6.20
C ALA A 49 6.82 14.15 5.42
N ASP A 50 7.91 14.48 6.14
CA ASP A 50 9.22 14.88 5.60
C ASP A 50 10.15 13.69 5.29
N ALA A 51 9.67 12.45 5.43
CA ALA A 51 10.46 11.27 5.08
C ALA A 51 10.80 11.30 3.57
N ASN A 52 12.08 11.02 3.27
CA ASN A 52 12.56 10.78 1.91
C ASN A 52 11.58 9.82 1.18
N PRO A 53 11.10 10.16 -0.03
CA PRO A 53 10.20 9.32 -0.81
C PRO A 53 10.67 7.87 -0.96
N GLY A 54 11.99 7.62 -1.04
CA GLY A 54 12.57 6.28 -1.06
C GLY A 54 12.26 5.48 0.21
N VAL A 55 12.38 6.09 1.39
CA VAL A 55 12.09 5.45 2.68
C VAL A 55 10.60 5.15 2.83
N MET A 56 9.74 6.10 2.42
CA MET A 56 8.28 5.90 2.40
C MET A 56 7.88 4.75 1.48
N LEU A 57 8.40 4.71 0.24
CA LEU A 57 8.10 3.64 -0.71
C LEU A 57 8.67 2.30 -0.23
N SER A 58 9.82 2.30 0.43
CA SER A 58 10.41 1.10 1.00
C SER A 58 9.50 0.45 2.04
N SER A 59 9.02 1.23 3.01
CA SER A 59 8.13 0.68 4.04
C SER A 59 6.77 0.27 3.51
N LEU A 60 6.25 0.99 2.52
CA LEU A 60 4.95 0.69 1.92
C LEU A 60 4.97 -0.62 1.12
N PHE A 61 6.03 -0.87 0.34
CA PHE A 61 6.08 -1.99 -0.58
C PHE A 61 6.88 -3.18 -0.07
N PHE A 62 7.94 -2.99 0.71
CA PHE A 62 8.88 -4.08 1.03
C PHE A 62 8.84 -4.56 2.49
N THR A 63 7.87 -4.10 3.27
CA THR A 63 7.56 -4.71 4.57
C THR A 63 6.70 -5.96 4.35
N PRO A 64 7.12 -7.17 4.79
CA PRO A 64 6.38 -8.41 4.54
C PRO A 64 4.93 -8.37 5.04
N GLU A 65 4.67 -7.73 6.18
CA GLU A 65 3.33 -7.55 6.75
C GLU A 65 2.44 -6.73 5.81
N GLN A 66 2.98 -5.67 5.21
CA GLN A 66 2.25 -4.78 4.31
C GLN A 66 1.89 -5.49 3.01
N THR A 67 2.83 -6.24 2.42
CA THR A 67 2.58 -7.03 1.21
C THR A 67 1.55 -8.13 1.47
N ARG A 68 1.67 -8.87 2.59
CA ARG A 68 0.68 -9.90 2.98
C ARG A 68 -0.70 -9.30 3.24
N PHE A 69 -0.75 -8.12 3.87
CA PHE A 69 -1.98 -7.40 4.12
C PHE A 69 -2.66 -6.99 2.81
N PHE A 70 -1.92 -6.38 1.88
CA PHE A 70 -2.41 -6.02 0.56
C PHE A 70 -2.93 -7.23 -0.24
N LEU A 71 -2.18 -8.35 -0.26
CA LEU A 71 -2.62 -9.58 -0.91
C LEU A 71 -3.89 -10.17 -0.28
N SER A 72 -3.99 -10.12 1.06
CA SER A 72 -5.19 -10.57 1.77
C SER A 72 -6.42 -9.75 1.41
N ILE A 73 -6.22 -8.45 1.18
CA ILE A 73 -7.27 -7.57 0.66
C ILE A 73 -7.66 -7.99 -0.75
N LEU A 74 -6.72 -8.08 -1.69
CA LEU A 74 -7.00 -8.45 -3.09
C LEU A 74 -7.77 -9.79 -3.20
N LEU A 75 -7.38 -10.79 -2.42
CA LEU A 75 -8.09 -12.08 -2.39
C LEU A 75 -9.51 -11.95 -1.82
N GLY A 76 -9.76 -11.00 -0.93
CA GLY A 76 -11.08 -10.72 -0.34
C GLY A 76 -12.01 -9.88 -1.24
N VAL A 77 -11.50 -9.36 -2.35
CA VAL A 77 -12.16 -8.39 -3.25
C VAL A 77 -12.86 -9.07 -4.42
N ASN A 78 -12.50 -10.31 -4.75
CA ASN A 78 -12.87 -10.92 -6.03
C ASN A 78 -14.38 -10.93 -6.33
N GLU A 79 -15.22 -10.95 -5.29
CA GLU A 79 -16.69 -11.07 -5.37
C GLU A 79 -17.46 -9.73 -5.23
N ASP A 80 -16.79 -8.59 -4.96
CA ASP A 80 -17.46 -7.32 -4.58
C ASP A 80 -17.00 -6.15 -5.47
N SER A 81 -17.90 -5.68 -6.34
CA SER A 81 -17.62 -4.61 -7.31
C SER A 81 -17.43 -3.22 -6.68
N ASP A 82 -18.11 -2.94 -5.57
CA ASP A 82 -17.94 -1.69 -4.84
C ASP A 82 -16.57 -1.65 -4.17
N LEU A 83 -16.16 -2.77 -3.58
CA LEU A 83 -14.84 -2.91 -2.98
C LEU A 83 -13.72 -2.84 -4.05
N LYS A 84 -13.92 -3.42 -5.24
CA LYS A 84 -13.00 -3.24 -6.39
C LYS A 84 -12.83 -1.76 -6.74
N ARG A 85 -13.93 -1.01 -6.82
CA ARG A 85 -13.90 0.43 -7.15
C ARG A 85 -13.20 1.24 -6.07
N ALA A 86 -13.48 0.96 -4.80
CA ALA A 86 -12.84 1.64 -3.67
C ALA A 86 -11.32 1.43 -3.67
N LEU A 87 -10.86 0.21 -3.92
CA LEU A 87 -9.42 -0.07 -4.01
C LEU A 87 -8.75 0.55 -5.22
N ALA A 88 -9.40 0.55 -6.39
CA ALA A 88 -8.89 1.25 -7.55
C ALA A 88 -8.74 2.76 -7.26
N GLY A 89 -9.72 3.36 -6.59
CA GLY A 89 -9.65 4.75 -6.13
C GLY A 89 -8.48 5.00 -5.17
N HIS A 90 -8.27 4.11 -4.20
CA HIS A 90 -7.15 4.19 -3.26
C HIS A 90 -5.79 4.05 -3.97
N ALA A 91 -5.65 3.09 -4.89
CA ALA A 91 -4.44 2.91 -5.68
C ALA A 91 -4.13 4.14 -6.56
N ALA A 92 -5.14 4.73 -7.19
CA ALA A 92 -4.99 5.97 -7.95
C ALA A 92 -4.60 7.15 -7.05
N GLY A 93 -5.14 7.21 -5.82
CA GLY A 93 -4.76 8.20 -4.81
C GLY A 93 -3.27 8.12 -4.46
N LEU A 94 -2.74 6.91 -4.26
CA LEU A 94 -1.32 6.70 -4.03
C LEU A 94 -0.47 7.20 -5.21
N CYS A 95 -0.85 6.88 -6.45
CA CYS A 95 -0.12 7.36 -7.63
C CYS A 95 -0.11 8.89 -7.70
N ARG A 96 -1.23 9.56 -7.42
CA ARG A 96 -1.29 11.03 -7.40
C ARG A 96 -0.39 11.65 -6.34
N GLU A 97 -0.31 11.05 -5.16
CA GLU A 97 0.53 11.57 -4.10
C GLU A 97 2.02 11.39 -4.39
N VAL A 98 2.38 10.23 -4.93
CA VAL A 98 3.72 9.95 -5.43
C VAL A 98 4.06 10.94 -6.55
N ALA A 99 3.15 11.18 -7.50
CA ALA A 99 3.32 12.18 -8.55
C ALA A 99 3.57 13.59 -7.98
N ALA A 100 2.79 14.01 -6.98
CA ALA A 100 2.93 15.31 -6.33
C ALA A 100 4.30 15.47 -5.65
N LYS A 101 4.79 14.45 -4.95
CA LYS A 101 6.12 14.46 -4.31
C LYS A 101 7.28 14.62 -5.32
N PHE A 102 7.06 14.28 -6.59
CA PHE A 102 8.03 14.42 -7.67
C PHE A 102 7.76 15.58 -8.62
N GLY A 103 6.79 16.45 -8.33
CA GLY A 103 6.44 17.59 -9.19
C GLY A 103 5.86 17.18 -10.55
N LEU A 104 5.19 16.03 -10.61
CA LEU A 104 4.64 15.44 -11.84
C LEU A 104 3.13 15.68 -11.95
N ALA A 105 2.60 15.48 -13.16
CA ALA A 105 1.16 15.49 -13.37
C ALA A 105 0.48 14.36 -12.56
N PRO A 106 -0.69 14.61 -11.92
CA PRO A 106 -1.35 13.64 -11.04
C PRO A 106 -1.59 12.26 -11.67
N ASP A 107 -1.87 12.22 -12.98
CA ASP A 107 -2.17 11.00 -13.71
C ASP A 107 -1.07 10.66 -14.74
N ASP A 108 0.18 11.05 -14.47
CA ASP A 108 1.33 10.67 -15.29
C ASP A 108 1.49 9.13 -15.31
N ALA A 109 1.23 8.52 -16.47
CA ALA A 109 1.24 7.07 -16.65
C ALA A 109 2.56 6.39 -16.22
N ARG A 110 3.69 7.11 -16.27
CA ARG A 110 4.99 6.62 -15.81
C ARG A 110 5.03 6.42 -14.29
N VAL A 111 4.23 7.15 -13.51
CA VAL A 111 4.09 6.91 -12.06
C VAL A 111 3.35 5.61 -11.80
N GLY A 112 2.28 5.33 -12.58
CA GLY A 112 1.57 4.05 -12.51
C GLY A 112 2.51 2.88 -12.79
N ALA A 113 3.24 2.93 -13.90
CA ALA A 113 4.20 1.89 -14.28
C ALA A 113 5.29 1.66 -13.22
N PHE A 114 5.77 2.74 -12.60
CA PHE A 114 6.72 2.68 -11.49
C PHE A 114 6.15 1.96 -10.26
N ILE A 115 4.94 2.31 -9.85
CA ILE A 115 4.25 1.71 -8.70
C ILE A 115 3.91 0.24 -8.95
N ASP A 116 3.48 -0.09 -10.17
CA ASP A 116 3.19 -1.45 -10.57
C ASP A 116 4.46 -2.33 -10.55
N GLU A 117 5.61 -1.80 -10.99
CA GLU A 117 6.88 -2.52 -10.89
C GLU A 117 7.28 -2.73 -9.42
N LEU A 118 7.21 -1.71 -8.56
CA LEU A 118 7.50 -1.86 -7.12
C LEU A 118 6.63 -2.94 -6.47
N ARG A 119 5.34 -2.98 -6.83
CA ARG A 119 4.39 -3.97 -6.33
C ARG A 119 4.66 -5.37 -6.87
N GLY A 120 5.07 -5.51 -8.13
CA GLY A 120 5.53 -6.79 -8.68
C GLY A 120 6.77 -7.29 -7.95
N MET A 121 7.71 -6.39 -7.68
CA MET A 121 8.92 -6.72 -6.92
C MET A 121 8.61 -7.12 -5.48
N SER A 122 7.71 -6.42 -4.79
CA SER A 122 7.38 -6.77 -3.40
C SER A 122 6.83 -8.17 -3.25
N ILE A 123 6.02 -8.62 -4.22
CA ILE A 123 5.53 -10.00 -4.27
C ILE A 123 6.69 -10.97 -4.47
N ARG A 124 7.63 -10.66 -5.38
CA ARG A 124 8.83 -11.48 -5.58
C ARG A 124 9.66 -11.60 -4.30
N PHE A 125 9.96 -10.48 -3.63
CA PHE A 125 10.68 -10.47 -2.36
C PHE A 125 9.95 -11.27 -1.27
N LEU A 126 8.62 -11.23 -1.23
CA LEU A 126 7.83 -12.03 -0.29
C LEU A 126 7.97 -13.55 -0.50
N LEU A 127 8.29 -13.98 -1.73
CA LEU A 127 8.47 -15.38 -2.10
C LEU A 127 9.92 -15.87 -1.95
N GLU A 128 10.89 -14.96 -1.84
CA GLU A 128 12.29 -15.34 -1.66
C GLU A 128 12.51 -15.98 -0.27
N PRO A 129 13.31 -17.05 -0.18
CA PRO A 129 13.62 -17.68 1.10
C PRO A 129 14.58 -16.80 1.92
N GLY A 130 14.20 -16.52 3.18
CA GLY A 130 14.95 -15.69 4.11
C GLY A 130 14.46 -14.25 4.18
N GLU A 131 14.71 -13.57 5.30
CA GLU A 131 14.44 -12.13 5.44
C GLU A 131 15.51 -11.35 4.67
N ARG A 132 15.24 -11.13 3.37
CA ARG A 132 16.11 -10.31 2.53
C ARG A 132 15.54 -8.91 2.47
N GLU A 133 16.19 -7.98 3.16
CA GLU A 133 15.87 -6.58 2.99
C GLU A 133 16.16 -6.18 1.53
N PRO A 134 15.26 -5.39 0.90
CA PRO A 134 15.55 -4.84 -0.41
C PRO A 134 16.82 -3.98 -0.32
N PRO A 135 17.73 -4.05 -1.31
CA PRO A 135 18.89 -3.18 -1.31
C PRO A 135 18.44 -1.71 -1.29
N ALA A 136 19.15 -0.86 -0.54
CA ALA A 136 18.82 0.57 -0.43
C ALA A 136 18.76 1.27 -1.79
N THR A 137 19.50 0.77 -2.79
CA THR A 137 19.51 1.31 -4.16
C THR A 137 18.32 0.87 -5.01
N LEU A 138 17.52 -0.10 -4.55
CA LEU A 138 16.45 -0.70 -5.36
C LEU A 138 15.47 0.33 -5.91
N ILE A 139 14.96 1.19 -5.03
CA ILE A 139 13.97 2.21 -5.40
C ILE A 139 14.61 3.28 -6.31
N PRO A 140 15.78 3.86 -5.98
CA PRO A 140 16.51 4.73 -6.92
C PRO A 140 16.78 4.10 -8.29
N ASP A 141 17.13 2.81 -8.36
CA ASP A 141 17.45 2.13 -9.61
C ASP A 141 16.21 1.88 -10.47
N ILE A 142 15.07 1.54 -9.85
CA ILE A 142 13.78 1.45 -10.53
C ILE A 142 13.36 2.84 -11.00
N ALA A 143 13.44 3.85 -10.14
CA ALA A 143 13.09 5.23 -10.48
C ALA A 143 13.86 5.71 -11.74
N ARG A 144 15.17 5.45 -11.80
CA ARG A 144 16.00 5.78 -12.98
C ARG A 144 15.49 5.11 -14.26
N ARG A 145 15.08 3.84 -14.20
CA ARG A 145 14.53 3.10 -15.36
C ARG A 145 13.20 3.67 -15.87
N HIS A 146 12.43 4.31 -14.98
CA HIS A 146 11.20 5.02 -15.33
C HIS A 146 11.44 6.49 -15.70
N GLY A 147 12.69 6.89 -15.95
CA GLY A 147 13.06 8.26 -16.31
C GLY A 147 12.84 9.27 -15.18
N ARG A 148 12.93 8.81 -13.93
CA ARG A 148 12.82 9.66 -12.72
C ARG A 148 14.21 9.95 -12.17
N ASP A 149 14.38 11.12 -11.59
CA ASP A 149 15.63 11.50 -10.94
C ASP A 149 15.84 10.64 -9.68
N PRO A 150 16.86 9.75 -9.64
CA PRO A 150 17.13 8.92 -8.48
C PRO A 150 17.52 9.72 -7.22
N LEU A 151 17.98 10.98 -7.37
CA LEU A 151 18.32 11.86 -6.25
C LEU A 151 17.08 12.30 -5.46
N ALA A 152 15.88 12.23 -6.05
CA ALA A 152 14.63 12.47 -5.34
C ALA A 152 14.23 11.33 -4.37
N PHE A 153 15.02 10.25 -4.33
CA PHE A 153 14.78 9.06 -3.50
C PHE A 153 15.95 8.74 -2.54
N GLY A 154 16.99 9.60 -2.50
CA GLY A 154 18.21 9.47 -1.70
C GLY A 154 18.09 10.04 -0.29
#